data_AF-A0A2H6FLQ3-F1
#
_entry.id   AF-A0A2H6FLQ3-F1
#
_cell.length_a   1.000
_cell.length_b   1.000
_cell.length_c   1.000
_cell.angle_alpha   90.00
_cell.angle_beta   90.00
_cell.angle_gamma   90.00
#
_symmetry.space_group_name_H-M   'P 1'
#
loop_
_entity.id
_entity.type
_entity.pdbx_description
1 polymer ?
#
loop_
_entity_poly.entity_id
_entity_poly.type
_entity_poly.pdbx_seq_one_letter_code
_entity_poly.pdbx_strand_id
1 'polypeptide(L)'
;MSRDYDTITRLQVGEMPLIRKVIEQLHLKDILLKYIKPHKKESIPAVDSLLILLFNITISRQPLYEIEQWVERIDPKVFGYKFFKKGVINDDRFGRALYKLYLPDRASMMTDIVLSMIKFTGIDLSRVHNDSTTVKAYGEIPGRTRTGLKLAQGHSKDHRPDLKQIVYSLSVSADGTVPVH
;
A
#
# COMPACT_ATOMS: atom_id res chain seq x y z
N MET A 1 44.49 23.78 -1.01
CA MET A 1 43.13 24.19 -0.62
C MET A 1 42.17 23.67 -1.69
N SER A 2 41.44 22.60 -1.40
CA SER A 2 40.39 22.09 -2.29
C SER A 2 39.26 23.11 -2.31
N ARG A 3 38.81 23.55 -3.50
CA ARG A 3 37.59 24.36 -3.62
C ARG A 3 36.41 23.43 -3.35
N ASP A 4 35.71 23.63 -2.23
CA ASP A 4 34.38 23.06 -2.03
C ASP A 4 33.46 23.71 -3.07
N TYR A 5 33.08 22.93 -4.08
CA TYR A 5 32.06 23.34 -5.04
C TYR A 5 30.70 22.99 -4.43
N ASP A 6 29.83 23.99 -4.27
CA ASP A 6 28.44 23.76 -3.91
C ASP A 6 27.80 22.83 -4.94
N THR A 7 27.37 21.65 -4.49
CA THR A 7 26.73 20.66 -5.35
C THR A 7 25.24 20.98 -5.43
N ILE A 8 24.76 21.34 -6.62
CA ILE A 8 23.34 21.56 -6.87
C ILE A 8 22.67 20.22 -7.13
N THR A 9 21.77 19.81 -6.23
CA THR A 9 20.94 18.61 -6.41
C THR A 9 19.56 19.02 -6.91
N ARG A 10 19.09 18.39 -7.99
CA ARG A 10 17.72 18.54 -8.49
C ARG A 10 16.86 17.40 -7.94
N LEU A 11 15.72 17.77 -7.35
CA LEU A 11 14.74 16.83 -6.79
C LEU A 11 13.40 17.00 -7.50
N GLN A 12 12.65 15.90 -7.59
CA GLN A 12 11.34 15.84 -8.21
C GLN A 12 10.23 16.00 -7.16
N VAL A 13 9.21 16.81 -7.49
CA VAL A 13 7.95 16.88 -6.72
C VAL A 13 6.82 16.18 -7.48
N GLY A 14 6.73 16.40 -8.80
CA GLY A 14 5.77 15.71 -9.68
C GLY A 14 4.31 15.83 -9.22
N GLU A 15 3.55 14.76 -9.42
CA GLU A 15 2.13 14.62 -9.08
C GLU A 15 1.90 14.35 -7.59
N MET A 16 2.97 14.20 -6.80
CA MET A 16 2.89 13.77 -5.42
C MET A 16 2.05 14.68 -4.51
N PRO A 17 2.07 16.02 -4.64
CA PRO A 17 1.22 16.87 -3.80
C PRO A 17 -0.28 16.57 -3.96
N LEU A 18 -0.72 16.17 -5.15
CA LEU A 18 -2.11 15.77 -5.40
C LEU A 18 -2.44 14.48 -4.66
N ILE A 19 -1.61 13.45 -4.81
CA ILE A 19 -1.80 12.16 -4.13
C ILE A 19 -1.75 12.34 -2.61
N ARG A 20 -0.82 13.18 -2.11
CA ARG A 20 -0.72 13.55 -0.70
C ARG A 20 -2.01 14.18 -0.20
N LYS A 21 -2.59 15.11 -0.96
CA LYS A 21 -3.85 15.77 -0.58
C LYS A 21 -5.01 14.77 -0.48
N VAL A 22 -5.09 13.81 -1.40
CA VAL A 22 -6.10 12.74 -1.35
C VAL A 22 -5.89 11.85 -0.12
N ILE A 23 -4.65 11.43 0.16
CA ILE A 23 -4.29 10.65 1.36
C ILE A 23 -4.72 11.38 2.65
N GLU A 24 -4.48 12.69 2.72
CA GLU A 24 -4.89 13.55 3.84
C GLU A 24 -6.43 13.61 3.98
N GLN A 25 -7.15 13.83 2.88
CA GLN A 25 -8.62 13.90 2.88
C GLN A 25 -9.29 12.57 3.24
N LEU A 26 -8.67 11.45 2.87
CA LEU A 26 -9.11 10.11 3.25
C LEU A 26 -8.73 9.75 4.70
N HIS A 27 -8.01 10.60 5.43
CA HIS A 27 -7.45 10.28 6.74
C HIS A 27 -6.67 8.96 6.75
N LEU A 28 -6.07 8.58 5.61
CA LEU A 28 -5.53 7.24 5.42
C LEU A 28 -4.38 6.94 6.40
N LYS A 29 -3.53 7.93 6.68
CA LYS A 29 -2.45 7.80 7.67
C LYS A 29 -3.01 7.50 9.07
N ASP A 30 -4.07 8.20 9.47
CA ASP A 30 -4.68 8.03 10.80
C ASP A 30 -5.33 6.66 10.94
N ILE A 31 -6.04 6.22 9.90
CA ILE A 31 -6.62 4.88 9.83
C ILE A 31 -5.50 3.82 9.93
N LEU A 32 -4.43 3.93 9.15
CA LEU A 32 -3.31 2.99 9.24
C LEU A 32 -2.66 3.00 10.63
N LEU A 33 -2.51 4.16 11.29
CA LEU A 33 -1.98 4.27 12.65
C LEU A 33 -2.92 3.70 13.74
N LYS A 34 -4.23 3.59 13.45
CA LYS A 34 -5.18 2.87 14.31
C LYS A 34 -4.78 1.40 14.44
N TYR A 35 -4.41 0.76 13.33
CA TYR A 35 -4.10 -0.67 13.23
C TYR A 35 -2.62 -1.02 13.36
N ILE A 36 -1.73 -0.13 12.91
CA ILE A 36 -0.27 -0.34 12.88
C ILE A 36 0.38 0.65 13.84
N LYS A 37 0.60 0.23 15.08
CA LYS A 37 1.20 1.09 16.10
C LYS A 37 2.69 1.31 15.83
N PRO A 38 3.17 2.56 15.80
CA PRO A 38 4.58 2.85 15.65
C PRO A 38 5.34 2.45 16.91
N HIS A 39 6.53 1.88 16.74
CA HIS A 39 7.45 1.62 17.84
C HIS A 39 8.37 2.82 18.06
N LYS A 40 8.67 3.16 19.32
CA LYS A 40 9.48 4.35 19.69
C LYS A 40 10.88 4.39 19.06
N LYS A 41 11.42 3.23 18.66
CA LYS A 41 12.76 3.09 18.06
C LYS A 41 12.74 3.11 16.53
N GLU A 42 11.58 3.29 15.90
CA GLU A 42 11.49 3.40 14.44
C GLU A 42 12.00 4.76 13.96
N SER A 43 13.02 4.74 13.09
CA SER A 43 13.52 5.97 12.45
C SER A 43 12.49 6.59 11.50
N ILE A 44 11.71 5.74 10.85
CA ILE A 44 10.54 6.07 10.02
C ILE A 44 9.45 5.07 10.41
N PRO A 45 8.27 5.53 10.83
CA PRO A 45 7.14 4.66 11.12
C PRO A 45 6.81 3.72 9.95
N ALA A 46 6.39 2.49 10.26
CA ALA A 46 5.94 1.54 9.24
C ALA A 46 4.84 2.12 8.34
N VAL A 47 3.89 2.87 8.91
CA VAL A 47 2.83 3.56 8.15
C VAL A 47 3.42 4.52 7.10
N ASP A 48 4.45 5.30 7.46
CA ASP A 48 5.07 6.24 6.53
C ASP A 48 5.79 5.51 5.39
N SER A 49 6.38 4.34 5.69
CA SER A 49 6.97 3.47 4.67
C SER A 49 5.91 2.90 3.72
N LEU A 50 4.74 2.51 4.24
CA LEU A 50 3.60 2.05 3.43
C LEU A 50 3.04 3.16 2.54
N LEU A 51 2.97 4.40 3.04
CA LEU A 51 2.54 5.55 2.23
C LEU A 51 3.53 5.83 1.09
N ILE A 52 4.84 5.71 1.32
CA ILE A 52 5.85 5.80 0.25
C ILE A 52 5.62 4.71 -0.82
N LEU A 53 5.31 3.48 -0.42
CA LEU A 53 4.93 2.41 -1.37
C LEU A 53 3.66 2.77 -2.15
N LEU A 54 2.67 3.39 -1.51
CA LEU A 54 1.44 3.83 -2.17
C LEU A 54 1.73 4.89 -3.25
N PHE A 55 2.57 5.88 -2.95
CA PHE A 55 3.07 6.83 -3.95
C PHE A 55 3.78 6.11 -5.09
N ASN A 56 4.62 5.12 -4.78
CA ASN A 56 5.35 4.36 -5.79
C ASN A 56 4.39 3.64 -6.75
N ILE A 57 3.44 2.86 -6.21
CA ILE A 57 2.47 2.09 -7.00
C ILE A 57 1.59 2.99 -7.87
N THR A 58 1.28 4.19 -7.38
CA THR A 58 0.42 5.14 -8.10
C THR A 58 1.16 5.83 -9.25
N ILE A 59 2.44 6.18 -9.06
CA ILE A 59 3.17 7.09 -9.95
C ILE A 59 4.20 6.36 -10.83
N SER A 60 5.11 5.56 -10.25
CA SER A 60 6.31 5.06 -10.97
C SER A 60 6.44 3.55 -11.03
N ARG A 61 5.71 2.80 -10.18
CA ARG A 61 5.64 1.33 -10.13
C ARG A 61 7.03 0.66 -10.15
N GLN A 62 7.98 1.21 -9.39
CA GLN A 62 9.33 0.64 -9.31
C GLN A 62 9.31 -0.63 -8.45
N PRO A 63 10.09 -1.67 -8.80
CA PRO A 63 10.20 -2.85 -7.97
C PRO A 63 10.85 -2.51 -6.62
N LEU A 64 10.60 -3.33 -5.59
CA LEU A 64 10.98 -3.05 -4.19
C LEU A 64 12.46 -2.71 -4.00
N TYR A 65 13.34 -3.38 -4.75
CA TYR A 65 14.79 -3.20 -4.68
C TYR A 65 15.28 -1.90 -5.35
N GLU A 66 14.44 -1.21 -6.14
CA GLU A 66 14.75 0.09 -6.77
C GLU A 66 14.11 1.28 -6.04
N ILE A 67 13.28 1.02 -5.02
CA ILE A 67 12.53 2.08 -4.34
C ILE A 67 13.46 3.06 -3.60
N GLU A 68 14.60 2.61 -3.06
CA GLU A 68 15.59 3.51 -2.46
C GLU A 68 16.07 4.56 -3.46
N GLN A 69 16.54 4.12 -4.64
CA GLN A 69 17.03 4.99 -5.71
C GLN A 69 15.93 5.90 -6.25
N TRP A 70 14.68 5.43 -6.26
CA TRP A 70 13.54 6.23 -6.65
C TRP A 70 13.22 7.33 -5.63
N VAL A 71 13.25 7.02 -4.32
CA VAL A 71 13.02 8.00 -3.25
C VAL A 71 14.12 9.07 -3.22
N GLU A 72 15.37 8.71 -3.51
CA GLU A 72 16.50 9.66 -3.57
C GLU A 72 16.31 10.78 -4.61
N ARG A 73 15.52 10.54 -5.66
CA ARG A 73 15.20 11.53 -6.70
C ARG A 73 14.06 12.47 -6.31
N ILE A 74 13.34 12.19 -5.23
CA ILE A 74 12.12 12.91 -4.82
C ILE A 74 12.44 13.86 -3.66
N ASP A 75 11.81 15.05 -3.64
CA ASP A 75 11.92 15.95 -2.50
C ASP A 75 11.30 15.30 -1.24
N PRO A 76 12.08 15.03 -0.17
CA PRO A 76 11.58 14.39 1.05
C PRO A 76 10.41 15.13 1.71
N LYS A 77 10.25 16.44 1.45
CA LYS A 77 9.15 17.26 1.99
C LYS A 77 7.79 16.77 1.53
N VAL A 78 7.72 16.14 0.36
CA VAL A 78 6.51 15.48 -0.13
C VAL A 78 6.01 14.43 0.87
N PHE A 79 6.93 13.71 1.51
CA PHE A 79 6.63 12.70 2.51
C PHE A 79 6.53 13.28 3.94
N GLY A 80 6.65 14.60 4.09
CA GLY A 80 6.66 15.28 5.38
C GLY A 80 8.01 15.24 6.11
N TYR A 81 9.11 14.89 5.41
CA TYR A 81 10.46 14.83 5.98
C TYR A 81 11.32 15.99 5.47
N LYS A 82 12.24 16.48 6.31
CA LYS A 82 13.25 17.46 5.86
C LYS A 82 14.33 16.81 5.00
N PHE A 83 14.75 15.61 5.40
CA PHE A 83 15.70 14.78 4.70
C PHE A 83 15.55 13.34 5.20
N PHE A 84 16.00 12.37 4.40
CA PHE A 84 16.19 10.99 4.85
C PHE A 84 17.68 10.78 5.17
N LYS A 85 17.99 10.14 6.30
CA LYS A 85 19.36 9.70 6.55
C LYS A 85 19.71 8.60 5.55
N LYS A 86 20.97 8.58 5.09
CA LYS A 86 21.46 7.57 4.15
C LYS A 86 21.18 6.15 4.66
N GLY A 87 20.72 5.27 3.77
CA GLY A 87 20.41 3.87 4.06
C GLY A 87 19.21 3.66 4.98
N VAL A 88 18.48 4.73 5.36
CA VAL A 88 17.23 4.56 6.11
C VAL A 88 16.16 3.94 5.23
N ILE A 89 16.00 4.42 4.00
CA ILE A 89 15.07 3.86 3.01
C ILE A 89 15.78 2.69 2.33
N ASN A 90 15.19 1.49 2.39
CA ASN A 90 15.69 0.29 1.74
C ASN A 90 14.57 -0.76 1.64
N ASP A 91 14.79 -1.80 0.86
CA ASP A 91 13.88 -2.94 0.67
C ASP A 91 13.52 -3.64 1.99
N ASP A 92 14.49 -3.86 2.87
CA ASP A 92 14.27 -4.44 4.21
C ASP A 92 13.26 -3.64 5.05
N ARG A 93 13.27 -2.30 4.94
CA ARG A 93 12.29 -1.44 5.63
C ARG A 93 10.89 -1.70 5.07
N PHE A 94 10.76 -1.71 3.75
CA PHE A 94 9.47 -1.92 3.12
C PHE A 94 8.95 -3.34 3.37
N GLY A 95 9.82 -4.35 3.37
CA GLY A 95 9.49 -5.71 3.77
C GLY A 95 8.97 -5.78 5.21
N ARG A 96 9.64 -5.11 6.16
CA ARG A 96 9.17 -5.00 7.56
C ARG A 96 7.85 -4.25 7.68
N ALA A 97 7.62 -3.21 6.87
CA ALA A 97 6.37 -2.47 6.85
C ALA A 97 5.20 -3.31 6.32
N LEU A 98 5.41 -4.05 5.23
CA LEU A 98 4.44 -5.01 4.68
C LEU A 98 4.15 -6.15 5.66
N TYR A 99 5.16 -6.65 6.36
CA TYR A 99 4.96 -7.63 7.43
C TYR A 99 4.07 -7.08 8.55
N LYS A 100 4.29 -5.83 8.97
CA LYS A 100 3.41 -5.18 9.97
C LYS A 100 2.00 -4.95 9.45
N LEU A 101 1.82 -4.65 8.16
CA LEU A 101 0.50 -4.55 7.53
C LEU A 101 -0.24 -5.89 7.51
N TYR A 102 0.49 -7.01 7.44
CA TYR A 102 -0.08 -8.36 7.45
C TYR A 102 -0.65 -8.77 8.81
N LEU A 103 -0.10 -8.28 9.93
CA LEU A 103 -0.47 -8.70 11.29
C LEU A 103 -1.86 -8.28 11.80
N PRO A 104 -2.35 -7.03 11.61
CA PRO A 104 -3.64 -6.58 12.15
C PRO A 104 -4.83 -7.17 11.39
N ASP A 105 -6.03 -6.95 11.93
CA ASP A 105 -7.28 -7.25 11.23
C ASP A 105 -7.47 -6.33 10.02
N ARG A 106 -7.08 -6.84 8.85
CA ARG A 106 -7.15 -6.13 7.58
C ARG A 106 -8.59 -5.92 7.11
N ALA A 107 -9.55 -6.76 7.51
CA ALA A 107 -10.94 -6.61 7.10
C ALA A 107 -11.55 -5.35 7.73
N SER A 108 -11.37 -5.17 9.05
CA SER A 108 -11.78 -3.96 9.74
C SER A 108 -11.05 -2.72 9.21
N MET A 109 -9.75 -2.82 8.96
CA MET A 109 -8.97 -1.72 8.39
C MET A 109 -9.45 -1.30 7.00
N MET A 110 -9.73 -2.26 6.11
CA MET A 110 -10.30 -1.98 4.78
C MET A 110 -11.68 -1.33 4.90
N THR A 111 -12.51 -1.81 5.83
CA THR A 111 -13.83 -1.21 6.10
C THR A 111 -13.71 0.26 6.51
N ASP A 112 -12.80 0.59 7.42
CA ASP A 112 -12.54 1.98 7.83
C ASP A 112 -12.08 2.86 6.66
N ILE A 113 -11.21 2.34 5.79
CA ILE A 113 -10.76 3.05 4.58
C ILE A 113 -11.93 3.32 3.64
N VAL A 114 -12.76 2.31 3.36
CA VAL A 114 -13.93 2.44 2.49
C VAL A 114 -14.94 3.43 3.08
N LEU A 115 -15.22 3.37 4.38
CA LEU A 115 -16.13 4.32 5.03
C LEU A 115 -15.61 5.76 4.98
N SER A 116 -14.30 5.97 5.16
CA SER A 116 -13.68 7.29 5.01
C SER A 116 -13.79 7.79 3.57
N MET A 117 -13.55 6.90 2.61
CA MET A 117 -13.67 7.19 1.19
C MET A 117 -15.10 7.59 0.81
N ILE A 118 -16.13 6.81 1.20
CA ILE A 118 -17.55 7.13 0.94
C ILE A 118 -17.93 8.50 1.53
N LYS A 119 -17.49 8.80 2.76
CA LYS A 119 -17.76 10.09 3.40
C LYS A 119 -17.11 11.27 2.67
N PHE A 120 -15.91 11.06 2.16
CA PHE A 120 -15.16 12.08 1.45
C PHE A 120 -15.71 12.33 0.03
N THR A 121 -16.06 11.27 -0.69
CA THR A 121 -16.45 11.36 -2.10
C THR A 121 -17.96 11.50 -2.32
N GLY A 122 -18.78 11.07 -1.35
CA GLY A 122 -20.23 11.03 -1.50
C GLY A 122 -20.72 9.98 -2.51
N ILE A 123 -19.92 8.95 -2.80
CA ILE A 123 -20.25 7.92 -3.80
C ILE A 123 -21.59 7.26 -3.49
N ASP A 124 -22.41 7.13 -4.52
CA ASP A 124 -23.70 6.45 -4.42
C ASP A 124 -23.53 4.92 -4.32
N LEU A 125 -24.09 4.36 -3.25
CA LEU A 125 -24.10 2.92 -2.96
C LEU A 125 -25.48 2.28 -3.20
N SER A 126 -26.43 3.00 -3.79
CA SER A 126 -27.76 2.49 -4.15
C SER A 126 -27.70 1.26 -5.06
N ARG A 127 -26.61 1.14 -5.83
CA ARG A 127 -26.33 0.00 -6.71
C ARG A 127 -24.87 -0.42 -6.60
N VAL A 128 -24.67 -1.70 -6.32
CA VAL A 128 -23.35 -2.34 -6.21
C VAL A 128 -23.28 -3.50 -7.20
N HIS A 129 -22.18 -3.58 -7.94
CA HIS A 129 -21.84 -4.73 -8.76
C HIS A 129 -20.85 -5.60 -8.00
N ASN A 130 -21.13 -6.90 -7.94
CA ASN A 130 -20.22 -7.87 -7.36
C ASN A 130 -19.89 -8.92 -8.42
N ASP A 131 -18.61 -9.23 -8.52
CA ASP A 131 -18.15 -10.40 -9.25
C ASP A 131 -17.10 -11.15 -8.41
N SER A 132 -16.89 -12.41 -8.76
CA SER A 132 -15.87 -13.25 -8.16
C SER A 132 -14.92 -13.78 -9.22
N THR A 133 -13.66 -13.96 -8.85
CA THR A 133 -12.67 -14.67 -9.66
C THR A 133 -11.88 -15.63 -8.78
N THR A 134 -10.97 -16.38 -9.37
CA THR A 134 -10.11 -17.33 -8.64
C THR A 134 -8.67 -16.84 -8.67
N VAL A 135 -8.08 -16.59 -7.50
CA VAL A 135 -6.65 -16.28 -7.38
C VAL A 135 -5.89 -17.57 -7.11
N LYS A 136 -4.98 -17.91 -8.01
CA LYS A 136 -4.16 -19.12 -7.97
C LYS A 136 -2.80 -18.80 -7.35
N ALA A 137 -2.27 -19.75 -6.60
CA ALA A 137 -0.95 -19.67 -5.98
C ALA A 137 -0.06 -20.80 -6.50
N TYR A 138 1.19 -20.47 -6.80
CA TYR A 138 2.23 -21.40 -7.22
C TYR A 138 3.49 -21.21 -6.37
N GLY A 139 4.34 -22.24 -6.32
CA GLY A 139 5.53 -22.27 -5.47
C GLY A 139 5.24 -22.73 -4.03
N GLU A 140 6.25 -22.58 -3.16
CA GLU A 140 6.19 -23.01 -1.77
C GLU A 140 5.45 -22.00 -0.89
N ILE A 141 4.13 -21.98 -1.03
CA ILE A 141 3.24 -21.19 -0.17
C ILE A 141 2.53 -22.17 0.77
N PRO A 142 2.74 -22.07 2.10
CA PRO A 142 2.07 -22.93 3.08
C PRO A 142 0.55 -22.95 2.88
N GLY A 143 0.01 -21.78 2.50
CA GLY A 143 -1.38 -21.63 2.10
C GLY A 143 -2.34 -21.75 3.28
N ARG A 144 -1.91 -21.38 4.48
CA ARG A 144 -2.75 -21.23 5.66
C ARG A 144 -2.36 -19.95 6.39
N THR A 145 -3.34 -19.14 6.75
CA THR A 145 -3.14 -17.95 7.59
C THR A 145 -3.51 -18.28 9.04
N ARG A 146 -3.07 -17.42 9.97
CA ARG A 146 -3.44 -17.54 11.40
C ARG A 146 -4.95 -17.42 11.63
N THR A 147 -5.68 -16.76 10.72
CA THR A 147 -7.13 -16.57 10.78
C THR A 147 -7.91 -17.70 10.09
N GLY A 148 -7.24 -18.77 9.65
CA GLY A 148 -7.90 -19.95 9.09
C GLY A 148 -8.14 -19.89 7.58
N LEU A 149 -7.85 -18.76 6.90
CA LEU A 149 -7.88 -18.74 5.43
C LEU A 149 -6.89 -19.77 4.90
N LYS A 150 -7.37 -20.67 4.03
CA LYS A 150 -6.59 -21.75 3.43
C LYS A 150 -6.65 -21.63 1.91
N LEU A 151 -5.48 -21.65 1.27
CA LEU A 151 -5.36 -21.90 -0.16
C LEU A 151 -5.62 -23.40 -0.37
N ALA A 152 -6.70 -23.74 -1.07
CA ALA A 152 -7.13 -25.11 -1.28
C ALA A 152 -7.11 -25.47 -2.76
N GLN A 153 -6.97 -26.75 -3.09
CA GLN A 153 -7.25 -27.24 -4.44
C GLN A 153 -8.77 -27.39 -4.61
N GLY A 154 -9.27 -27.21 -5.83
CA GLY A 154 -10.70 -27.31 -6.11
C GLY A 154 -11.07 -26.86 -7.52
N HIS A 155 -12.35 -26.55 -7.72
CA HIS A 155 -12.85 -26.07 -9.00
C HIS A 155 -12.41 -24.62 -9.24
N SER A 156 -11.50 -24.44 -10.19
CA SER A 156 -10.98 -23.13 -10.60
C SER A 156 -11.83 -22.56 -11.73
N LYS A 157 -12.12 -21.25 -11.71
CA LYS A 157 -12.74 -20.56 -12.88
C LYS A 157 -11.83 -20.60 -14.12
N ASP A 158 -10.52 -20.74 -13.91
CA ASP A 158 -9.51 -20.84 -14.97
C ASP A 158 -9.10 -22.30 -15.27
N HIS A 159 -9.87 -23.28 -14.80
CA HIS A 159 -9.63 -24.72 -15.05
C HIS A 159 -8.23 -25.23 -14.64
N ARG A 160 -7.67 -24.72 -13.52
CA ARG A 160 -6.39 -25.14 -12.92
C ARG A 160 -6.56 -25.85 -11.57
N PRO A 161 -7.07 -27.09 -11.54
CA PRO A 161 -7.29 -27.84 -10.30
C PRO A 161 -5.98 -28.27 -9.61
N ASP A 162 -4.87 -28.22 -10.34
CA ASP A 162 -3.53 -28.56 -9.84
C ASP A 162 -2.98 -27.51 -8.86
N LEU A 163 -3.44 -26.25 -8.97
CA LEU A 163 -2.96 -25.16 -8.13
C LEU A 163 -3.82 -24.96 -6.89
N LYS A 164 -3.17 -24.55 -5.79
CA LYS A 164 -3.90 -24.01 -4.63
C LYS A 164 -4.52 -22.67 -5.01
N GLN A 165 -5.73 -22.39 -4.53
CA GLN A 165 -6.45 -21.19 -4.91
C GLN A 165 -7.37 -20.67 -3.81
N ILE A 166 -7.86 -19.44 -4.00
CA ILE A 166 -8.95 -18.83 -3.26
C ILE A 166 -9.95 -18.21 -4.24
N VAL A 167 -11.20 -18.15 -3.82
CA VAL A 167 -12.18 -17.29 -4.48
C VAL A 167 -11.96 -15.87 -3.96
N TYR A 168 -11.73 -14.95 -4.89
CA TYR A 168 -11.64 -13.53 -4.62
C TYR A 168 -12.92 -12.87 -5.11
N SER A 169 -13.55 -12.05 -4.29
CA SER A 169 -14.75 -11.29 -4.67
C SER A 169 -14.44 -9.81 -4.56
N LEU A 170 -14.90 -9.04 -5.55
CA LEU A 170 -14.75 -7.60 -5.61
C LEU A 170 -16.14 -6.98 -5.76
N SER A 171 -16.46 -6.04 -4.87
CA SER A 171 -17.67 -5.22 -4.98
C SER A 171 -17.29 -3.80 -5.35
N VAL A 172 -17.97 -3.24 -6.35
CA VAL A 172 -17.77 -1.86 -6.80
C VAL A 172 -19.10 -1.12 -6.86
N SER A 173 -19.08 0.19 -6.58
CA SER A 173 -20.23 1.07 -6.82
C SER A 173 -20.56 1.15 -8.31
N ALA A 174 -21.83 1.26 -8.66
CA ALA A 174 -22.23 1.64 -10.03
C ALA A 174 -21.80 3.08 -10.37
N ASP A 175 -21.66 3.92 -9.33
CA ASP A 175 -21.10 5.26 -9.43
C ASP A 175 -19.56 5.20 -9.49
N GLY A 176 -19.01 5.28 -10.71
CA GLY A 176 -17.57 5.39 -10.94
C GLY A 176 -16.74 4.11 -10.77
N THR A 177 -17.37 2.94 -10.57
CA THR A 177 -16.69 1.64 -10.42
C THR A 177 -15.69 1.64 -9.26
N VAL A 178 -16.01 2.35 -8.17
CA VAL A 178 -15.11 2.48 -7.03
C VAL A 178 -15.21 1.25 -6.13
N PRO A 179 -14.09 0.61 -5.73
CA PRO A 179 -14.11 -0.52 -4.80
C PRO A 179 -14.70 -0.14 -3.43
N VAL A 180 -15.63 -0.95 -2.94
CA VAL A 180 -16.36 -0.72 -1.68
C VAL A 180 -16.35 -1.93 -0.73
N HIS A 181 -15.58 -2.98 -1.05
CA HIS A 181 -15.39 -4.16 -0.21
C HIS A 181 -14.09 -4.90 -0.58
#